data_AF-A0A6V7JBQ1-F1
#
_entry.id   AF-A0A6V7JBQ1-F1
#
_cell.length_a   1.000
_cell.length_b   1.000
_cell.length_c   1.000
_cell.angle_alpha   90.00
_cell.angle_beta   90.00
_cell.angle_gamma   90.00
#
_symmetry.space_group_name_H-M   'P 1'
#
loop_
_entity.id
_entity.type
_entity.pdbx_description
1 polymer ?
#
loop_
_entity_poly.entity_id
_entity_poly.type
_entity_poly.pdbx_seq_one_letter_code
_entity_poly.pdbx_strand_id
1 'polypeptide(L)'
;KLNGNLLKTLSEGTFHGLKLLRQVDLTNNPWDCDCYLYWLSNWKNTSLFKLIPVPTCASPPPLHGHSLLDLRFSDELQCQFTSPIIDLQPDQNQVVFAGDSMTLHCSVPSITDDRSARLKWYWNPSIFEEAGAFVDPQDTLSNIKVENRYLSDSGAIDSSITIFPVTKEHNGQWNCELTSVYGNRSKTISMIVISDETKYCPLVITRNNKGMYAWPRTVVGWRVELPCEGLGLSGLVPIPLRASYHCNATGSWIDLNTEACPFISPITKALEQYSKVNLSLTKGNLLETAIRFKNHTSDPTKITDPIEIHFITKTIENYLNFLVEEKELGAMLIDIVSSIMNLPKDMLKFAETSYNACTRLIKAVELITEFTPSIQLHKNNMALEEFRVKRENFGGLTCT
;
A
#
# COMPACT_ATOMS: atom_id res chain seq x y z
N LYS A 1 -0.74 -29.54 46.86
CA LYS A 1 -1.96 -30.26 46.42
C LYS A 1 -3.12 -29.28 46.54
N LEU A 2 -3.97 -29.18 45.53
CA LEU A 2 -5.12 -28.26 45.49
C LEU A 2 -6.42 -29.04 45.16
N ASN A 3 -6.42 -30.35 45.34
CA ASN A 3 -7.58 -31.21 45.10
C ASN A 3 -8.66 -31.02 46.18
N GLY A 4 -9.93 -31.14 45.82
CA GLY A 4 -11.05 -31.11 46.78
C GLY A 4 -11.40 -29.74 47.36
N ASN A 5 -11.02 -28.64 46.70
CA ASN A 5 -11.17 -27.27 47.23
C ASN A 5 -12.36 -26.49 46.63
N LEU A 6 -13.28 -27.16 45.92
CA LEU A 6 -14.44 -26.54 45.27
C LEU A 6 -14.07 -25.43 44.25
N LEU A 7 -12.86 -25.49 43.69
CA LEU A 7 -12.38 -24.52 42.72
C LEU A 7 -13.11 -24.68 41.38
N LYS A 8 -13.55 -23.56 40.81
CA LYS A 8 -14.22 -23.53 39.50
C LYS A 8 -13.32 -23.05 38.37
N THR A 9 -12.42 -22.12 38.65
CA THR A 9 -11.46 -21.59 37.67
C THR A 9 -10.13 -21.23 38.35
N LEU A 10 -9.09 -20.98 37.55
CA LEU A 10 -7.78 -20.50 37.98
C LEU A 10 -7.30 -19.45 36.97
N SER A 11 -6.78 -18.32 37.46
CA SER A 11 -6.20 -17.31 36.59
C SER A 11 -4.86 -17.76 36.01
N GLU A 12 -4.62 -17.40 34.74
CA GLU A 12 -3.34 -17.64 34.09
C GLU A 12 -2.20 -17.00 34.89
N GLY A 13 -1.11 -17.75 35.06
CA GLY A 13 0.04 -17.30 35.85
C GLY A 13 -0.02 -17.56 37.35
N THR A 14 -1.09 -18.17 37.87
CA THR A 14 -1.21 -18.59 39.30
C THR A 14 0.05 -19.32 39.82
N PHE A 15 0.75 -20.06 38.97
CA PHE A 15 1.90 -20.88 39.34
C PHE A 15 3.27 -20.34 38.88
N HIS A 16 3.32 -19.19 38.20
CA HIS A 16 4.57 -18.65 37.63
C HIS A 16 5.68 -18.37 38.66
N GLY A 17 5.32 -18.06 39.91
CA GLY A 17 6.28 -17.83 40.99
C GLY A 17 6.91 -19.11 41.58
N LEU A 18 6.38 -20.29 41.27
CA LEU A 18 6.73 -21.55 41.93
C LEU A 18 7.79 -22.34 41.13
N LYS A 19 9.02 -21.82 41.10
CA LYS A 19 10.14 -22.35 40.29
C LYS A 19 10.57 -23.80 40.59
N LEU A 20 10.19 -24.34 41.76
CA LEU A 20 10.52 -25.72 42.18
C LEU A 20 9.33 -26.68 42.11
N LEU A 21 8.19 -26.23 41.59
CA LEU A 21 6.98 -27.05 41.51
C LEU A 21 7.19 -28.20 40.51
N ARG A 22 6.97 -29.44 40.95
CA ARG A 22 7.13 -30.65 40.11
C ARG A 22 5.81 -31.38 39.83
N GLN A 23 4.85 -31.27 40.74
CA GLN A 23 3.55 -31.92 40.62
C GLN A 23 2.45 -31.08 41.27
N VAL A 24 1.32 -30.98 40.60
CA VAL A 24 0.09 -30.39 41.14
C VAL A 24 -1.03 -31.39 40.99
N ASP A 25 -1.81 -31.54 42.06
CA ASP A 25 -3.04 -32.33 42.07
C ASP A 25 -4.21 -31.34 42.11
N LEU A 26 -5.02 -31.34 41.06
CA LEU A 26 -6.18 -30.45 40.85
C LEU A 26 -7.51 -31.22 40.82
N THR A 27 -7.48 -32.52 41.15
CA THR A 27 -8.67 -33.39 41.08
C THR A 27 -9.75 -33.03 42.10
N ASN A 28 -10.96 -33.57 41.94
CA ASN A 28 -12.08 -33.33 42.86
C ASN A 28 -12.44 -31.84 43.04
N ASN A 29 -12.31 -31.04 41.98
CA ASN A 29 -12.77 -29.66 41.93
C ASN A 29 -13.81 -29.52 40.79
N PRO A 30 -14.87 -28.72 40.97
CA PRO A 30 -15.91 -28.49 39.96
C PRO A 30 -15.45 -27.51 38.88
N TRP A 31 -14.48 -27.90 38.03
CA TRP A 31 -13.89 -27.03 37.01
C TRP A 31 -14.90 -26.59 35.94
N ASP A 32 -15.01 -25.27 35.75
CA ASP A 32 -15.71 -24.62 34.64
C ASP A 32 -14.73 -24.50 33.47
N CYS A 33 -14.84 -25.40 32.49
CA CYS A 33 -13.97 -25.46 31.32
C CYS A 33 -14.41 -24.45 30.26
N ASP A 34 -14.12 -23.19 30.54
CA ASP A 34 -14.38 -22.04 29.70
C ASP A 34 -13.09 -21.46 29.09
N CYS A 35 -13.23 -20.35 28.34
CA CYS A 35 -12.12 -19.64 27.72
C CYS A 35 -11.07 -19.16 28.73
N TYR A 36 -11.47 -18.91 29.98
CA TYR A 36 -10.59 -18.42 31.04
C TYR A 36 -9.78 -19.55 31.68
N LEU A 37 -10.25 -20.80 31.63
CA LEU A 37 -9.53 -21.96 32.14
C LEU A 37 -8.72 -22.70 31.06
N TYR A 38 -8.94 -22.39 29.78
CA TYR A 38 -8.28 -23.02 28.63
C TYR A 38 -6.74 -22.97 28.70
N TRP A 39 -6.15 -21.90 29.25
CA TRP A 39 -4.69 -21.76 29.36
C TRP A 39 -4.04 -22.96 30.08
N LEU A 40 -4.75 -23.59 31.03
CA LEU A 40 -4.26 -24.71 31.82
C LEU A 40 -4.08 -25.99 30.96
N SER A 41 -4.84 -26.12 29.87
CA SER A 41 -4.63 -27.16 28.84
C SER A 41 -3.33 -26.91 28.07
N ASN A 42 -3.09 -25.67 27.64
CA ASN A 42 -1.88 -25.29 26.90
C ASN A 42 -0.62 -25.37 27.77
N TRP A 43 -0.76 -25.01 29.05
CA TRP A 43 0.32 -24.97 30.02
C TRP A 43 1.01 -26.33 30.25
N LYS A 44 0.32 -27.45 29.99
CA LYS A 44 0.88 -28.80 29.98
C LYS A 44 2.04 -28.96 28.99
N ASN A 45 1.92 -28.34 27.81
CA ASN A 45 2.88 -28.53 26.72
C ASN A 45 4.14 -27.69 26.89
N THR A 46 4.09 -26.66 27.74
CA THR A 46 5.15 -25.64 27.86
C THR A 46 5.96 -25.75 29.15
N SER A 47 5.61 -26.65 30.08
CA SER A 47 6.13 -26.63 31.45
C SER A 47 6.72 -27.95 31.93
N LEU A 48 7.66 -27.88 32.89
CA LEU A 48 8.48 -29.01 33.39
C LEU A 48 7.80 -29.85 34.49
N PHE A 49 6.56 -29.56 34.88
CA PHE A 49 5.84 -30.25 35.96
C PHE A 49 4.64 -31.06 35.44
N LYS A 50 4.14 -32.00 36.25
CA LYS A 50 3.05 -32.91 35.85
C LYS A 50 1.76 -32.66 36.64
N LEU A 51 0.62 -32.61 35.94
CA LEU A 51 -0.72 -32.68 36.52
C LEU A 51 -1.10 -34.15 36.71
N ILE A 52 -0.97 -34.66 37.94
CA ILE A 52 -1.25 -36.07 38.28
C ILE A 52 -2.04 -36.11 39.59
N PRO A 53 -3.28 -36.63 39.59
CA PRO A 53 -4.03 -37.14 38.44
C PRO A 53 -4.59 -36.02 37.52
N VAL A 54 -5.07 -36.37 36.33
CA VAL A 54 -5.60 -35.40 35.34
C VAL A 54 -6.96 -34.86 35.81
N PRO A 55 -7.15 -33.53 35.92
CA PRO A 55 -8.44 -32.95 36.27
C PRO A 55 -9.44 -33.03 35.11
N THR A 56 -10.71 -33.18 35.45
CA THR A 56 -11.84 -33.23 34.51
C THR A 56 -12.78 -32.05 34.71
N CYS A 57 -13.43 -31.63 33.64
CA CYS A 57 -14.44 -30.58 33.63
C CYS A 57 -15.73 -31.03 34.35
N ALA A 58 -16.32 -30.14 35.14
CA ALA A 58 -17.65 -30.31 35.72
C ALA A 58 -18.71 -29.45 35.00
N SER A 59 -18.29 -28.47 34.21
CA SER A 59 -19.13 -27.56 33.45
C SER A 59 -18.33 -27.04 32.25
N PRO A 60 -18.95 -26.61 31.14
CA PRO A 60 -20.38 -26.70 30.83
C PRO A 60 -20.84 -28.14 30.59
N PRO A 61 -22.17 -28.42 30.57
CA PRO A 61 -22.71 -29.77 30.36
C PRO A 61 -22.13 -30.56 29.17
N PRO A 62 -21.85 -29.94 28.00
CA PRO A 62 -21.24 -30.65 26.87
C PRO A 62 -19.82 -31.17 27.16
N LEU A 63 -19.10 -30.51 28.06
CA LEU A 63 -17.73 -30.85 28.45
C LEU A 63 -17.68 -31.60 29.79
N HIS A 64 -18.81 -31.90 30.42
CA HIS A 64 -18.82 -32.59 31.70
C HIS A 64 -18.11 -33.96 31.60
N GLY A 65 -17.10 -34.17 32.45
CA GLY A 65 -16.28 -35.38 32.46
C GLY A 65 -15.14 -35.38 31.44
N HIS A 66 -15.04 -34.39 30.55
CA HIS A 66 -13.89 -34.25 29.65
C HIS A 66 -12.62 -33.91 30.42
N SER A 67 -11.49 -34.43 29.93
CA SER A 67 -10.16 -34.08 30.41
C SER A 67 -9.87 -32.62 30.13
N LEU A 68 -9.52 -31.86 31.16
CA LEU A 68 -9.16 -30.45 31.03
C LEU A 68 -7.91 -30.28 30.15
N LEU A 69 -7.05 -31.30 30.10
CA LEU A 69 -5.84 -31.31 29.26
C LEU A 69 -6.13 -31.51 27.78
N ASP A 70 -7.33 -31.94 27.40
CA ASP A 70 -7.69 -32.26 26.01
C ASP A 70 -8.66 -31.22 25.41
N LEU A 71 -8.89 -30.11 26.12
CA LEU A 71 -9.64 -28.97 25.63
C LEU A 71 -9.00 -28.41 24.35
N ARG A 72 -9.81 -28.08 23.36
CA ARG A 72 -9.39 -27.45 22.10
C ARG A 72 -10.05 -26.10 21.96
N PHE A 73 -9.34 -25.12 21.42
CA PHE A 73 -9.88 -23.79 21.10
C PHE A 73 -10.81 -23.85 19.86
N SER A 74 -11.84 -24.70 19.91
CA SER A 74 -12.84 -24.88 18.85
C SER A 74 -14.18 -24.24 19.24
N ASP A 75 -15.15 -24.29 18.33
CA ASP A 75 -16.52 -23.77 18.50
C ASP A 75 -17.25 -24.31 19.75
N GLU A 76 -16.75 -25.38 20.38
CA GLU A 76 -17.26 -25.95 21.64
C GLU A 76 -17.08 -25.01 22.84
N LEU A 77 -16.09 -24.12 22.81
CA LEU A 77 -15.79 -23.15 23.87
C LEU A 77 -16.42 -21.76 23.64
N GLN A 78 -17.06 -21.51 22.49
CA GLN A 78 -17.74 -20.24 22.11
C GLN A 78 -17.00 -18.95 22.55
N CYS A 79 -15.67 -18.90 22.44
CA CYS A 79 -14.89 -17.75 22.86
C CYS A 79 -15.04 -16.58 21.88
N GLN A 80 -15.98 -15.67 22.13
CA GLN A 80 -16.04 -14.37 21.46
C GLN A 80 -15.25 -13.32 22.25
N PHE A 81 -13.95 -13.22 22.01
CA PHE A 81 -13.19 -12.03 22.39
C PHE A 81 -13.34 -10.97 21.28
N THR A 82 -14.45 -10.25 21.26
CA THR A 82 -14.53 -9.02 20.47
C THR A 82 -13.53 -8.04 21.05
N SER A 83 -12.46 -7.72 20.30
CA SER A 83 -11.52 -6.69 20.72
C SER A 83 -12.27 -5.37 20.97
N PRO A 84 -12.00 -4.64 22.06
CA PRO A 84 -12.65 -3.36 22.34
C PRO A 84 -12.32 -2.38 21.22
N ILE A 85 -13.36 -1.73 20.69
CA ILE A 85 -13.25 -0.73 19.63
C ILE A 85 -13.14 0.65 20.29
N ILE A 86 -12.13 1.43 19.89
CA ILE A 86 -12.01 2.82 20.30
C ILE A 86 -12.87 3.67 19.36
N ASP A 87 -13.90 4.30 19.92
CA ASP A 87 -14.61 5.40 19.28
C ASP A 87 -13.89 6.72 19.61
N LEU A 88 -13.55 7.48 18.58
CA LEU A 88 -12.85 8.76 18.71
C LEU A 88 -13.62 9.76 17.87
N GLN A 89 -14.11 10.81 18.51
CA GLN A 89 -14.92 11.87 17.94
C GLN A 89 -14.16 13.20 18.07
N PRO A 90 -13.99 13.96 16.98
CA PRO A 90 -14.33 13.58 15.60
C PRO A 90 -13.48 12.41 15.08
N ASP A 91 -14.03 11.66 14.13
CA ASP A 91 -13.42 10.46 13.55
C ASP A 91 -12.54 10.75 12.32
N GLN A 92 -12.45 12.02 11.91
CA GLN A 92 -11.65 12.51 10.81
C GLN A 92 -10.66 13.59 11.26
N ASN A 93 -9.63 13.83 10.45
CA ASN A 93 -8.66 14.90 10.68
C ASN A 93 -9.34 16.28 10.71
N GLN A 94 -8.88 17.15 11.59
CA GLN A 94 -9.51 18.44 11.88
C GLN A 94 -8.65 19.62 11.44
N VAL A 95 -9.33 20.67 10.98
CA VAL A 95 -8.76 21.99 10.71
C VAL A 95 -9.45 22.98 11.64
N VAL A 96 -8.68 23.64 12.49
CA VAL A 96 -9.17 24.50 13.58
C VAL A 96 -8.53 25.87 13.47
N PHE A 97 -9.22 26.93 13.88
CA PHE A 97 -8.64 28.27 13.90
C PHE A 97 -8.03 28.59 15.26
N ALA A 98 -6.91 29.30 15.25
CA ALA A 98 -6.28 29.78 16.48
C ALA A 98 -7.25 30.71 17.23
N GLY A 99 -7.39 30.49 18.55
CA GLY A 99 -8.34 31.19 19.41
C GLY A 99 -9.65 30.43 19.67
N ASP A 100 -9.98 29.42 18.86
CA ASP A 100 -11.19 28.61 19.06
C ASP A 100 -11.01 27.61 20.22
N SER A 101 -12.11 26.94 20.60
CA SER A 101 -12.11 25.78 21.50
C SER A 101 -12.26 24.51 20.70
N MET A 102 -11.42 23.50 20.98
CA MET A 102 -11.53 22.17 20.36
C MET A 102 -11.61 21.10 21.44
N THR A 103 -12.51 20.13 21.28
CA THR A 103 -12.66 19.00 22.19
C THR A 103 -12.60 17.69 21.41
N LEU A 104 -11.70 16.79 21.82
CA LEU A 104 -11.64 15.41 21.31
C LEU A 104 -12.22 14.49 22.37
N HIS A 105 -13.14 13.62 21.94
CA HIS A 105 -13.82 12.68 22.81
C HIS A 105 -13.49 11.25 22.41
N CYS A 106 -12.97 10.47 23.35
CA CYS A 106 -12.59 9.09 23.15
C CYS A 106 -13.43 8.20 24.08
N SER A 107 -14.15 7.24 23.51
CA SER A 107 -15.02 6.31 24.25
C SER A 107 -14.71 4.88 23.85
N VAL A 108 -14.74 3.97 24.83
CA VAL A 108 -14.60 2.54 24.62
C VAL A 108 -15.84 1.85 25.18
N PRO A 109 -16.80 1.47 24.32
CA PRO A 109 -17.97 0.72 24.76
C PRO A 109 -17.59 -0.72 25.11
N SER A 110 -18.37 -1.32 26.01
CA SER A 110 -18.33 -2.73 26.38
C SER A 110 -17.07 -3.20 27.13
N ILE A 111 -16.57 -2.38 28.05
CA ILE A 111 -15.55 -2.78 29.03
C ILE A 111 -16.24 -2.96 30.39
N THR A 112 -16.67 -4.19 30.69
CA THR A 112 -17.40 -4.52 31.92
C THR A 112 -16.51 -5.16 32.97
N ASP A 113 -15.51 -5.93 32.53
CA ASP A 113 -14.77 -6.85 33.40
C ASP A 113 -13.35 -6.35 33.73
N ASP A 114 -12.82 -5.42 32.94
CA ASP A 114 -11.47 -4.88 33.14
C ASP A 114 -11.49 -3.57 33.95
N ARG A 115 -11.35 -3.70 35.27
CA ARG A 115 -11.19 -2.56 36.19
C ARG A 115 -9.85 -1.83 36.04
N SER A 116 -8.89 -2.44 35.34
CA SER A 116 -7.59 -1.82 35.05
C SER A 116 -7.60 -1.08 33.71
N ALA A 117 -8.70 -1.11 32.95
CA ALA A 117 -8.78 -0.40 31.70
C ALA A 117 -8.70 1.12 31.93
N ARG A 118 -7.85 1.80 31.15
CA ARG A 118 -7.68 3.25 31.19
C ARG A 118 -7.41 3.79 29.80
N LEU A 119 -7.93 4.98 29.55
CA LEU A 119 -7.62 5.80 28.39
C LEU A 119 -6.54 6.81 28.75
N LYS A 120 -5.59 6.98 27.83
CA LYS A 120 -4.54 8.00 27.89
C LYS A 120 -4.46 8.74 26.56
N TRP A 121 -4.13 10.02 26.65
CA TRP A 121 -3.88 10.85 25.47
C TRP A 121 -2.39 11.00 25.26
N TYR A 122 -1.97 10.96 24.01
CA TYR A 122 -0.65 11.34 23.59
C TYR A 122 -0.70 12.30 22.42
N TRP A 123 0.33 13.14 22.32
CA TRP A 123 0.47 14.14 21.28
C TRP A 123 1.84 14.03 20.60
N ASN A 124 1.85 14.24 19.29
CA ASN A 124 3.06 14.32 18.50
C ASN A 124 2.97 15.56 17.59
N PRO A 125 3.90 16.53 17.67
CA PRO A 125 3.88 17.73 16.83
C PRO A 125 4.04 17.43 15.33
N SER A 126 4.60 16.27 14.96
CA SER A 126 4.74 15.86 13.57
C SER A 126 3.42 15.29 13.02
N ILE A 127 2.86 15.92 11.99
CA ILE A 127 1.64 15.42 11.33
C ILE A 127 1.95 14.24 10.38
N PHE A 128 3.15 14.20 9.79
CA PHE A 128 3.47 13.30 8.66
C PHE A 128 4.65 12.36 8.90
N GLU A 129 5.33 12.45 10.04
CA GLU A 129 6.44 11.55 10.39
C GLU A 129 5.95 10.47 11.35
N GLU A 130 6.01 9.21 10.91
CA GLU A 130 5.69 8.04 11.75
C GLU A 130 6.72 7.82 12.88
N ALA A 131 7.88 8.48 12.81
CA ALA A 131 9.02 8.30 13.72
C ALA A 131 9.12 9.33 14.86
N GLY A 132 8.10 10.17 15.06
CA GLY A 132 8.05 11.11 16.19
C GLY A 132 7.64 10.42 17.49
N ALA A 133 8.32 10.75 18.59
CA ALA A 133 7.93 10.24 19.91
C ALA A 133 6.65 10.94 20.38
N PHE A 134 5.61 10.15 20.64
CA PHE A 134 4.40 10.60 21.32
C PHE A 134 4.73 10.98 22.78
N VAL A 135 4.28 12.16 23.20
CA VAL A 135 4.46 12.68 24.57
C VAL A 135 3.11 12.90 25.25
N ASP A 136 3.09 12.99 26.57
CA ASP A 136 1.88 13.42 27.29
C ASP A 136 1.62 14.90 26.96
N PRO A 137 0.45 15.25 26.40
CA PRO A 137 0.14 16.62 26.05
C PRO A 137 0.11 17.56 27.27
N GLN A 138 -0.18 17.07 28.48
CA GLN A 138 -0.24 17.92 29.68
C GLN A 138 1.15 18.34 30.19
N ASP A 139 2.21 17.61 29.83
CA ASP A 139 3.59 17.95 30.23
C ASP A 139 4.17 19.07 29.35
N THR A 140 3.64 19.25 28.15
CA THR A 140 4.20 20.12 27.10
C THR A 140 3.31 21.31 26.77
N LEU A 141 1.99 21.17 26.89
CA LEU A 141 1.00 22.17 26.50
C LEU A 141 0.22 22.64 27.72
N SER A 142 0.09 23.96 27.88
CA SER A 142 -0.38 24.59 29.13
C SER A 142 -1.89 24.85 29.18
N ASN A 143 -2.59 24.71 28.06
CA ASN A 143 -3.99 25.10 27.83
C ASN A 143 -4.87 23.90 27.44
N ILE A 144 -4.67 22.80 28.16
CA ILE A 144 -5.35 21.53 27.95
C ILE A 144 -6.04 21.10 29.24
N LYS A 145 -7.27 20.61 29.10
CA LYS A 145 -8.03 19.99 30.19
C LYS A 145 -8.45 18.59 29.78
N VAL A 146 -8.03 17.59 30.55
CA VAL A 146 -8.44 16.19 30.37
C VAL A 146 -9.50 15.82 31.41
N GLU A 147 -10.63 15.31 30.94
CA GLU A 147 -11.73 14.84 31.77
C GLU A 147 -11.94 13.34 31.50
N ASN A 148 -11.68 12.51 32.51
CA ASN A 148 -11.88 11.07 32.42
C ASN A 148 -13.14 10.67 33.17
N ARG A 149 -13.98 9.84 32.53
CA ARG A 149 -15.18 9.28 33.13
C ARG A 149 -15.13 7.76 33.07
N TYR A 150 -14.85 7.18 34.23
CA TYR A 150 -14.88 5.73 34.45
C TYR A 150 -16.19 5.41 35.17
N LEU A 151 -17.25 5.15 34.40
CA LEU A 151 -18.55 4.79 34.96
C LEU A 151 -18.54 3.31 35.35
N SER A 152 -18.70 3.01 36.63
CA SER A 152 -18.76 1.63 37.16
C SER A 152 -19.98 0.84 36.68
N ASP A 153 -21.00 1.51 36.13
CA ASP A 153 -22.32 0.90 35.83
C ASP A 153 -22.71 0.95 34.33
N SER A 154 -22.02 1.71 33.47
CA SER A 154 -22.41 1.88 32.05
C SER A 154 -21.65 0.97 31.08
N GLY A 155 -20.68 0.18 31.57
CA GLY A 155 -19.85 -0.69 30.74
C GLY A 155 -19.04 0.07 29.68
N ALA A 156 -18.77 1.37 29.88
CA ALA A 156 -18.02 2.21 28.95
C ALA A 156 -17.05 3.12 29.71
N ILE A 157 -15.87 3.32 29.12
CA ILE A 157 -14.86 4.27 29.60
C ILE A 157 -14.77 5.41 28.62
N ASP A 158 -14.85 6.64 29.13
CA ASP A 158 -14.76 7.85 28.33
C ASP A 158 -13.60 8.74 28.80
N SER A 159 -12.99 9.43 27.85
CA SER A 159 -12.02 10.49 28.10
C SER A 159 -12.21 11.61 27.10
N SER A 160 -12.29 12.85 27.58
CA SER A 160 -12.42 14.04 26.76
C SER A 160 -11.24 14.97 27.01
N ILE A 161 -10.58 15.43 25.96
CA ILE A 161 -9.52 16.44 26.03
C ILE A 161 -10.03 17.73 25.38
N THR A 162 -10.05 18.81 26.16
CA THR A 162 -10.49 20.15 25.71
C THR A 162 -9.29 21.08 25.66
N ILE A 163 -9.15 21.78 24.53
CA ILE A 163 -8.07 22.72 24.22
C ILE A 163 -8.70 24.10 24.04
N PHE A 164 -8.36 25.05 24.90
CA PHE A 164 -8.83 26.43 24.78
C PHE A 164 -7.89 27.43 25.49
N PRO A 165 -7.46 28.52 24.81
CA PRO A 165 -7.63 28.78 23.38
C PRO A 165 -6.72 27.88 22.54
N VAL A 166 -7.15 27.42 21.36
CA VAL A 166 -6.28 26.67 20.45
C VAL A 166 -5.17 27.57 19.91
N THR A 167 -3.93 27.10 19.96
CA THR A 167 -2.74 27.82 19.47
C THR A 167 -1.92 26.96 18.51
N LYS A 168 -0.95 27.54 17.79
CA LYS A 168 -0.15 26.83 16.77
C LYS A 168 0.62 25.62 17.33
N GLU A 169 0.92 25.60 18.62
CA GLU A 169 1.61 24.51 19.31
C GLU A 169 0.77 23.23 19.38
N HIS A 170 -0.55 23.31 19.20
CA HIS A 170 -1.46 22.15 19.21
C HIS A 170 -1.51 21.39 17.88
N ASN A 171 -0.83 21.92 16.86
CA ASN A 171 -0.72 21.29 15.55
C ASN A 171 0.02 19.96 15.66
N GLY A 172 -0.56 18.88 15.15
CA GLY A 172 0.04 17.55 15.29
C GLY A 172 -0.96 16.40 15.28
N GLN A 173 -0.46 15.22 15.61
CA GLN A 173 -1.24 14.00 15.80
C GLN A 173 -1.66 13.84 17.26
N TRP A 174 -2.94 13.58 17.47
CA TRP A 174 -3.56 13.31 18.76
C TRP A 174 -3.98 11.86 18.82
N ASN A 175 -3.39 11.10 19.73
CA ASN A 175 -3.61 9.67 19.89
C ASN A 175 -4.36 9.41 21.21
N CYS A 176 -5.45 8.67 21.13
CA CYS A 176 -6.09 8.08 22.29
C CYS A 176 -5.68 6.61 22.39
N GLU A 177 -5.02 6.23 23.48
CA GLU A 177 -4.58 4.87 23.76
C GLU A 177 -5.41 4.25 24.89
N LEU A 178 -6.01 3.10 24.59
CA LEU A 178 -6.57 2.18 25.57
C LEU A 178 -5.48 1.23 26.03
N THR A 179 -5.25 1.19 27.34
CA THR A 179 -4.48 0.13 27.97
C THR A 179 -5.45 -0.79 28.73
N SER A 180 -5.49 -2.06 28.35
CA SER A 180 -6.42 -3.06 28.89
C SER A 180 -5.75 -4.44 28.98
N VAL A 181 -6.32 -5.35 29.78
CA VAL A 181 -5.91 -6.77 29.83
C VAL A 181 -6.07 -7.47 28.47
N TYR A 182 -6.95 -6.97 27.59
CA TYR A 182 -7.14 -7.50 26.23
C TYR A 182 -6.11 -6.96 25.22
N GLY A 183 -5.15 -6.15 25.67
CA GLY A 183 -4.11 -5.54 24.84
C GLY A 183 -4.29 -4.04 24.65
N ASN A 184 -3.24 -3.40 24.15
CA ASN A 184 -3.26 -1.96 23.89
C ASN A 184 -3.86 -1.68 22.52
N ARG A 185 -4.78 -0.73 22.46
CA ARG A 185 -5.36 -0.22 21.23
C ARG A 185 -5.18 1.28 21.21
N SER A 186 -5.06 1.87 20.03
CA SER A 186 -5.07 3.31 19.92
C SER A 186 -5.71 3.78 18.63
N LYS A 187 -6.22 5.01 18.65
CA LYS A 187 -6.78 5.69 17.49
C LYS A 187 -6.21 7.10 17.43
N THR A 188 -5.77 7.52 16.25
CA THR A 188 -5.09 8.79 16.02
C THR A 188 -5.88 9.66 15.06
N ILE A 189 -5.94 10.96 15.35
CA ILE A 189 -6.39 11.99 14.40
C ILE A 189 -5.33 13.07 14.26
N SER A 190 -5.29 13.72 13.11
CA SER A 190 -4.43 14.90 12.89
C SER A 190 -5.23 16.18 13.07
N MET A 191 -4.66 17.15 13.78
CA MET A 191 -5.20 18.48 13.96
C MET A 191 -4.27 19.52 13.34
N ILE A 192 -4.81 20.37 12.47
CA ILE A 192 -4.11 21.50 11.87
C ILE A 192 -4.70 22.78 12.42
N VAL A 193 -3.84 23.65 12.95
CA VAL A 193 -4.25 24.95 13.47
C VAL A 193 -3.93 26.04 12.45
N ILE A 194 -4.96 26.75 11.99
CA ILE A 194 -4.85 27.91 11.10
C ILE A 194 -4.80 29.19 11.93
N SER A 195 -3.76 29.98 11.70
CA SER A 195 -3.54 31.32 12.24
C SER A 195 -3.19 32.32 11.11
N ASP A 196 -3.10 33.59 11.47
CA ASP A 196 -2.57 34.67 10.63
C ASP A 196 -1.13 34.42 10.11
N GLU A 197 -0.30 33.76 10.91
CA GLU A 197 1.07 33.35 10.53
C GLU A 197 1.13 32.11 9.62
N THR A 198 -0.01 31.47 9.34
CA THR A 198 -0.03 30.19 8.60
C THR A 198 0.43 30.37 7.16
N LYS A 199 1.42 29.58 6.77
CA LYS A 199 1.94 29.55 5.40
C LYS A 199 1.09 28.62 4.53
N TYR A 200 1.02 28.97 3.25
CA TYR A 200 0.27 28.21 2.26
C TYR A 200 1.10 28.05 0.99
N CYS A 201 0.97 26.89 0.36
CA CYS A 201 1.32 26.76 -1.04
C CYS A 201 0.27 27.48 -1.91
N PRO A 202 0.71 28.25 -2.93
CA PRO A 202 -0.18 28.96 -3.82
C PRO A 202 -0.98 28.00 -4.70
N LEU A 203 -2.07 28.46 -5.30
CA LEU A 203 -2.74 27.70 -6.36
C LEU A 203 -1.80 27.58 -7.57
N VAL A 204 -1.59 26.36 -8.05
CA VAL A 204 -0.73 26.10 -9.22
C VAL A 204 -1.38 25.08 -10.16
N ILE A 205 -1.14 25.22 -11.46
CA ILE A 205 -1.63 24.28 -12.47
C ILE A 205 -0.43 23.57 -13.08
N THR A 206 -0.41 22.24 -12.98
CA THR A 206 0.64 21.41 -13.58
C THR A 206 0.07 20.68 -14.79
N ARG A 207 0.83 20.63 -15.89
CA ARG A 207 0.45 19.90 -17.11
C ARG A 207 1.53 18.90 -17.48
N ASN A 208 1.13 17.65 -17.70
CA ASN A 208 1.99 16.60 -18.25
C ASN A 208 1.17 15.67 -19.17
N ASN A 209 1.77 14.57 -19.62
CA ASN A 209 1.13 13.57 -20.48
C ASN A 209 0.08 12.69 -19.78
N LYS A 210 -0.12 12.88 -18.45
CA LYS A 210 -1.13 12.23 -17.62
C LYS A 210 -2.33 13.13 -17.30
N GLY A 211 -2.23 14.44 -17.56
CA GLY A 211 -3.33 15.37 -17.36
C GLY A 211 -2.89 16.80 -17.03
N MET A 212 -3.90 17.61 -16.76
CA MET A 212 -3.77 18.95 -16.20
C MET A 212 -4.44 19.00 -14.84
N TYR A 213 -3.65 19.28 -13.82
CA TYR A 213 -4.11 19.28 -12.43
C TYR A 213 -4.02 20.69 -11.86
N ALA A 214 -5.17 21.21 -11.40
CA ALA A 214 -5.28 22.47 -10.70
C ALA A 214 -5.20 22.22 -9.20
N TRP A 215 -4.03 22.47 -8.61
CA TRP A 215 -3.77 22.27 -7.20
C TRP A 215 -4.27 23.48 -6.41
N PRO A 216 -5.25 23.31 -5.51
CA PRO A 216 -5.83 24.42 -4.75
C PRO A 216 -4.81 25.00 -3.76
N ARG A 217 -5.03 26.24 -3.34
CA ARG A 217 -4.24 26.85 -2.25
C ARG A 217 -4.34 25.96 -1.02
N THR A 218 -3.20 25.50 -0.50
CA THR A 218 -3.14 24.42 0.49
C THR A 218 -2.19 24.78 1.63
N VAL A 219 -2.53 24.38 2.86
CA VAL A 219 -1.69 24.59 4.05
C VAL A 219 -0.39 23.78 3.99
N VAL A 220 0.70 24.32 4.52
CA VAL A 220 1.99 23.63 4.59
C VAL A 220 1.90 22.27 5.28
N GLY A 221 2.69 21.33 4.78
CA GLY A 221 2.70 19.92 5.20
C GLY A 221 1.64 19.06 4.53
N TRP A 222 0.58 19.62 3.96
CA TRP A 222 -0.50 18.80 3.43
C TRP A 222 -0.19 18.20 2.06
N ARG A 223 -0.62 16.95 1.84
CA ARG A 223 -0.66 16.31 0.52
C ARG A 223 -2.06 16.43 -0.06
N VAL A 224 -2.16 17.07 -1.22
CA VAL A 224 -3.41 17.10 -1.97
C VAL A 224 -3.48 15.89 -2.86
N GLU A 225 -4.65 15.27 -2.93
CA GLU A 225 -4.97 14.22 -3.90
C GLU A 225 -6.13 14.66 -4.78
N LEU A 226 -5.95 14.55 -6.09
CA LEU A 226 -6.95 14.85 -7.08
C LEU A 226 -7.24 13.60 -7.92
N PRO A 227 -8.50 13.38 -8.36
CA PRO A 227 -8.81 12.28 -9.26
C PRO A 227 -8.03 12.42 -10.57
N CYS A 228 -7.53 11.30 -11.10
CA CYS A 228 -6.84 11.32 -12.39
C CYS A 228 -7.78 11.77 -13.53
N GLU A 229 -7.25 12.59 -14.44
CA GLU A 229 -7.97 12.98 -15.65
C GLU A 229 -8.06 11.79 -16.64
N GLY A 230 -9.18 11.67 -17.37
CA GLY A 230 -9.36 10.62 -18.38
C GLY A 230 -9.93 9.29 -17.90
N LEU A 231 -10.35 9.19 -16.63
CA LEU A 231 -11.26 8.14 -16.16
C LEU A 231 -12.67 8.43 -16.73
N GLY A 232 -12.99 7.84 -17.88
CA GLY A 232 -14.33 7.86 -18.43
C GLY A 232 -15.33 7.18 -17.49
N LEU A 233 -16.57 7.68 -17.44
CA LEU A 233 -17.72 7.17 -16.67
C LEU A 233 -18.19 5.76 -17.11
N SER A 234 -17.31 4.87 -17.55
CA SER A 234 -17.67 3.49 -17.88
C SER A 234 -17.56 2.63 -16.62
N GLY A 235 -18.74 2.35 -16.07
CA GLY A 235 -18.93 1.63 -14.82
C GLY A 235 -18.26 0.26 -14.78
N LEU A 236 -17.39 0.11 -13.78
CA LEU A 236 -17.03 -1.09 -13.03
C LEU A 236 -15.92 -0.60 -12.11
N VAL A 237 -16.29 -0.12 -10.92
CA VAL A 237 -15.43 0.62 -9.98
C VAL A 237 -14.02 0.02 -9.90
N PRO A 238 -13.00 0.63 -10.51
CA PRO A 238 -11.64 0.46 -10.07
C PRO A 238 -11.41 1.46 -8.93
N ILE A 239 -10.50 1.14 -8.03
CA ILE A 239 -9.99 2.08 -7.02
C ILE A 239 -9.75 3.44 -7.69
N PRO A 240 -10.26 4.57 -7.14
CA PRO A 240 -10.10 5.86 -7.79
C PRO A 240 -8.61 6.21 -7.83
N LEU A 241 -8.01 6.09 -9.02
CA LEU A 241 -6.63 6.49 -9.25
C LEU A 241 -6.52 7.99 -9.02
N ARG A 242 -5.49 8.40 -8.27
CA ARG A 242 -5.30 9.78 -7.82
C ARG A 242 -3.90 10.27 -8.19
N ALA A 243 -3.84 11.52 -8.62
CA ALA A 243 -2.61 12.29 -8.64
C ALA A 243 -2.41 12.92 -7.26
N SER A 244 -1.16 13.05 -6.83
CA SER A 244 -0.86 13.73 -5.56
C SER A 244 0.24 14.78 -5.72
N TYR A 245 0.16 15.82 -4.89
CA TYR A 245 1.18 16.84 -4.81
C TYR A 245 1.32 17.30 -3.36
N HIS A 246 2.55 17.49 -2.89
CA HIS A 246 2.82 17.77 -1.49
C HIS A 246 3.23 19.22 -1.29
N CYS A 247 2.56 19.90 -0.35
CA CYS A 247 2.95 21.22 0.08
C CYS A 247 3.96 21.10 1.22
N ASN A 248 5.20 21.51 1.01
CA ASN A 248 6.25 21.38 2.03
C ASN A 248 6.10 22.43 3.15
N ALA A 249 6.91 22.31 4.21
CA ALA A 249 6.91 23.24 5.35
C ALA A 249 7.24 24.71 5.00
N THR A 250 7.86 24.96 3.85
CA THR A 250 8.24 26.31 3.40
C THR A 250 7.14 27.02 2.61
N GLY A 251 6.06 26.33 2.24
CA GLY A 251 5.02 26.88 1.35
C GLY A 251 5.31 26.67 -0.14
N SER A 252 6.19 25.72 -0.49
CA SER A 252 6.48 25.34 -1.86
C SER A 252 5.94 23.94 -2.16
N TRP A 253 5.43 23.76 -3.38
CA TRP A 253 4.99 22.45 -3.85
C TRP A 253 6.18 21.57 -4.25
N ILE A 254 6.16 20.31 -3.81
CA ILE A 254 7.18 19.29 -4.09
C ILE A 254 6.53 17.92 -4.33
N ASP A 255 7.28 16.98 -4.90
CA ASP A 255 6.88 15.58 -5.08
C ASP A 255 5.57 15.39 -5.84
N LEU A 256 5.45 16.02 -7.01
CA LEU A 256 4.33 15.77 -7.92
C LEU A 256 4.35 14.30 -8.36
N ASN A 257 3.31 13.56 -8.01
CA ASN A 257 3.16 12.16 -8.40
C ASN A 257 1.88 11.97 -9.24
N THR A 258 2.07 11.57 -10.49
CA THR A 258 1.00 11.20 -11.43
C THR A 258 1.20 9.81 -12.03
N GLU A 259 2.03 8.96 -11.43
CA GLU A 259 2.43 7.66 -12.01
C GLU A 259 1.25 6.70 -12.16
N ALA A 260 0.35 6.70 -11.17
CA ALA A 260 -0.85 5.88 -11.17
C ALA A 260 -1.90 6.33 -12.20
N CYS A 261 -1.77 7.53 -12.76
CA CYS A 261 -2.76 8.06 -13.69
C CYS A 261 -2.57 7.51 -15.12
N PRO A 262 -3.67 7.29 -15.87
CA PRO A 262 -3.58 6.92 -17.27
C PRO A 262 -3.03 8.09 -18.11
N PHE A 263 -2.42 7.78 -19.26
CA PHE A 263 -2.06 8.82 -20.23
C PHE A 263 -3.30 9.53 -20.77
N ILE A 264 -3.20 10.77 -21.25
CA ILE A 264 -4.34 11.46 -21.88
C ILE A 264 -4.49 11.08 -23.34
N SER A 265 -3.37 11.05 -24.08
CA SER A 265 -3.37 10.78 -25.52
C SER A 265 -3.83 9.34 -25.80
N PRO A 266 -4.83 9.15 -26.69
CA PRO A 266 -5.29 7.81 -27.07
C PRO A 266 -4.19 7.00 -27.77
N ILE A 267 -3.27 7.66 -28.47
CA ILE A 267 -2.12 7.03 -29.13
C ILE A 267 -1.16 6.47 -28.07
N THR A 268 -0.82 7.27 -27.06
CA THR A 268 0.06 6.82 -25.97
C THR A 268 -0.56 5.64 -25.20
N LYS A 269 -1.88 5.69 -24.92
CA LYS A 269 -2.61 4.56 -24.30
C LYS A 269 -2.51 3.28 -25.12
N ALA A 270 -2.73 3.38 -26.44
CA ALA A 270 -2.65 2.24 -27.33
C ALA A 270 -1.24 1.64 -27.38
N LEU A 271 -0.21 2.50 -27.52
CA LEU A 271 1.20 2.08 -27.54
C LEU A 271 1.63 1.43 -26.21
N GLU A 272 1.20 1.99 -25.07
CA GLU A 272 1.41 1.37 -23.77
C GLU A 272 0.79 -0.03 -23.72
N GLN A 273 -0.44 -0.20 -24.20
CA GLN A 273 -1.09 -1.50 -24.25
C GLN A 273 -0.30 -2.50 -25.10
N TYR A 274 0.12 -2.13 -26.31
CA TYR A 274 0.95 -2.99 -27.16
C TYR A 274 2.25 -3.42 -26.48
N SER A 275 2.87 -2.55 -25.67
CA SER A 275 4.12 -2.87 -24.97
C SER A 275 3.94 -3.91 -23.86
N LYS A 276 2.73 -4.04 -23.30
CA LYS A 276 2.38 -4.93 -22.17
C LYS A 276 1.74 -6.25 -22.60
N VAL A 277 1.26 -6.37 -23.84
CA VAL A 277 0.62 -7.60 -24.33
C VAL A 277 1.62 -8.76 -24.37
N ASN A 278 1.23 -9.90 -23.80
CA ASN A 278 1.98 -11.14 -23.92
C ASN A 278 1.67 -11.82 -25.26
N LEU A 279 2.55 -11.62 -26.23
CA LEU A 279 2.39 -12.11 -27.61
C LEU A 279 2.40 -13.64 -27.73
N SER A 280 2.96 -14.36 -26.74
CA SER A 280 2.95 -15.83 -26.73
C SER A 280 1.54 -16.41 -26.61
N LEU A 281 0.58 -15.65 -26.07
CA LEU A 281 -0.83 -16.04 -25.96
C LEU A 281 -1.63 -15.69 -27.22
N THR A 282 -1.06 -14.94 -28.16
CA THR A 282 -1.75 -14.43 -29.36
C THR A 282 -1.13 -14.96 -30.66
N LYS A 283 -0.44 -16.12 -30.63
CA LYS A 283 0.28 -16.67 -31.79
C LYS A 283 -0.56 -16.73 -33.08
N GLY A 284 -1.84 -17.11 -32.99
CA GLY A 284 -2.73 -17.19 -34.16
C GLY A 284 -3.09 -15.85 -34.83
N ASN A 285 -2.91 -14.72 -34.13
CA ASN A 285 -3.24 -13.37 -34.62
C ASN A 285 -2.01 -12.45 -34.66
N LEU A 286 -0.80 -12.99 -34.58
CA LEU A 286 0.42 -12.19 -34.44
C LEU A 286 0.59 -11.17 -35.57
N LEU A 287 0.41 -11.61 -36.82
CA LEU A 287 0.53 -10.74 -38.00
C LEU A 287 -0.51 -9.62 -37.97
N GLU A 288 -1.75 -9.92 -37.59
CA GLU A 288 -2.80 -8.90 -37.48
C GLU A 288 -2.47 -7.85 -36.42
N THR A 289 -1.94 -8.27 -35.26
CA THR A 289 -1.50 -7.32 -34.22
C THR A 289 -0.35 -6.44 -34.71
N ALA A 290 0.60 -7.02 -35.46
CA ALA A 290 1.73 -6.30 -36.03
C ALA A 290 1.27 -5.29 -37.10
N ILE A 291 0.31 -5.64 -37.96
CA ILE A 291 -0.28 -4.73 -38.95
C ILE A 291 -0.99 -3.57 -38.25
N ARG A 292 -1.80 -3.86 -37.21
CA ARG A 292 -2.48 -2.81 -36.43
C ARG A 292 -1.47 -1.88 -35.74
N PHE A 293 -0.41 -2.44 -35.16
CA PHE A 293 0.66 -1.68 -34.54
C PHE A 293 1.42 -0.80 -35.56
N LYS A 294 1.75 -1.35 -36.73
CA LYS A 294 2.33 -0.60 -37.86
C LYS A 294 1.43 0.59 -38.23
N ASN A 295 0.13 0.36 -38.43
CA ASN A 295 -0.80 1.43 -38.80
C ASN A 295 -0.88 2.58 -37.77
N HIS A 296 -0.69 2.29 -36.48
CA HIS A 296 -0.63 3.32 -35.43
C HIS A 296 0.69 4.09 -35.41
N THR A 297 1.77 3.51 -35.95
CA THR A 297 3.14 4.06 -35.92
C THR A 297 3.62 4.57 -37.29
N SER A 298 2.87 4.32 -38.36
CA SER A 298 3.18 4.73 -39.73
C SER A 298 3.23 6.25 -39.95
N ASP A 299 2.53 7.03 -39.12
CA ASP A 299 2.46 8.49 -39.23
C ASP A 299 3.29 9.15 -38.11
N PRO A 300 4.50 9.64 -38.40
CA PRO A 300 5.38 10.23 -37.39
C PRO A 300 4.78 11.47 -36.73
N THR A 301 3.84 12.18 -37.39
CA THR A 301 3.23 13.40 -36.85
C THR A 301 2.33 13.14 -35.65
N LYS A 302 1.87 11.89 -35.49
CA LYS A 302 1.03 11.45 -34.37
C LYS A 302 1.84 11.12 -33.13
N ILE A 303 3.14 10.89 -33.27
CA ILE A 303 4.05 10.61 -32.16
C ILE A 303 4.53 11.96 -31.62
N THR A 304 4.11 12.28 -30.41
CA THR A 304 4.28 13.60 -29.81
C THR A 304 5.00 13.56 -28.47
N ASP A 305 5.12 12.38 -27.85
CA ASP A 305 5.75 12.21 -26.54
C ASP A 305 6.95 11.27 -26.60
N PRO A 306 8.12 11.62 -26.01
CA PRO A 306 9.28 10.74 -25.97
C PRO A 306 9.01 9.34 -25.39
N ILE A 307 8.03 9.19 -24.48
CA ILE A 307 7.67 7.88 -23.90
C ILE A 307 7.04 6.94 -24.95
N GLU A 308 6.45 7.49 -26.00
CA GLU A 308 5.86 6.70 -27.09
C GLU A 308 6.96 5.95 -27.84
N ILE A 309 8.14 6.55 -28.03
CA ILE A 309 9.31 5.89 -28.61
C ILE A 309 9.76 4.72 -27.74
N HIS A 310 9.73 4.88 -26.40
CA HIS A 310 10.01 3.78 -25.48
C HIS A 310 9.02 2.62 -25.65
N PHE A 311 7.72 2.91 -25.70
CA PHE A 311 6.71 1.86 -25.90
C PHE A 311 6.85 1.17 -27.25
N ILE A 312 7.06 1.93 -28.32
CA ILE A 312 7.27 1.38 -29.67
C ILE A 312 8.50 0.47 -29.68
N THR A 313 9.61 0.91 -29.10
CA THR A 313 10.84 0.12 -28.98
C THR A 313 10.60 -1.18 -28.21
N LYS A 314 9.89 -1.09 -27.08
CA LYS A 314 9.56 -2.28 -26.27
C LYS A 314 8.66 -3.26 -27.03
N THR A 315 7.69 -2.75 -27.78
CA THR A 315 6.83 -3.59 -28.62
C THR A 315 7.62 -4.27 -29.73
N ILE A 316 8.54 -3.57 -30.40
CA ILE A 316 9.43 -4.17 -31.41
C ILE A 316 10.24 -5.32 -30.79
N GLU A 317 10.86 -5.11 -29.62
CA GLU A 317 11.59 -6.16 -28.89
C GLU A 317 10.74 -7.39 -28.59
N ASN A 318 9.47 -7.19 -28.20
CA ASN A 318 8.56 -8.30 -27.93
C ASN A 318 8.30 -9.13 -29.20
N TYR A 319 8.24 -8.50 -30.37
CA TYR A 319 8.06 -9.17 -31.67
C TYR A 319 9.31 -9.92 -32.16
N LEU A 320 10.52 -9.56 -31.70
CA LEU A 320 11.78 -10.17 -32.17
C LEU A 320 11.82 -11.69 -31.96
N ASN A 321 11.21 -12.19 -30.89
CA ASN A 321 11.17 -13.61 -30.57
C ASN A 321 10.42 -14.47 -31.60
N PHE A 322 9.67 -13.85 -32.51
CA PHE A 322 8.81 -14.54 -33.48
C PHE A 322 9.32 -14.41 -34.92
N LEU A 323 10.47 -13.76 -35.15
CA LEU A 323 11.03 -13.54 -36.49
C LEU A 323 11.32 -14.83 -37.26
N VAL A 324 11.66 -15.92 -36.54
CA VAL A 324 11.93 -17.23 -37.15
C VAL A 324 10.63 -17.90 -37.61
N GLU A 325 9.54 -17.71 -36.87
CA GLU A 325 8.23 -18.29 -37.17
C GLU A 325 7.52 -17.50 -38.28
N GLU A 326 7.62 -16.17 -38.26
CA GLU A 326 6.88 -15.26 -39.15
C GLU A 326 7.81 -14.36 -40.01
N LYS A 327 8.04 -14.77 -41.26
CA LYS A 327 9.01 -14.13 -42.16
C LYS A 327 8.67 -12.70 -42.59
N GLU A 328 7.38 -12.35 -42.63
CA GLU A 328 6.91 -11.01 -43.04
C GLU A 328 7.12 -9.96 -41.93
N LEU A 329 7.30 -10.40 -40.68
CA LEU A 329 7.38 -9.54 -39.52
C LEU A 329 8.60 -8.62 -39.56
N GLY A 330 9.76 -9.13 -39.98
CA GLY A 330 11.00 -8.37 -40.04
C GLY A 330 10.88 -7.10 -40.90
N ALA A 331 10.35 -7.22 -42.12
CA ALA A 331 10.17 -6.08 -43.00
C ALA A 331 9.21 -5.03 -42.42
N MET A 332 8.13 -5.46 -41.74
CA MET A 332 7.20 -4.55 -41.08
C MET A 332 7.84 -3.79 -39.93
N LEU A 333 8.61 -4.47 -39.07
CA LEU A 333 9.30 -3.83 -37.94
C LEU A 333 10.31 -2.79 -38.45
N ILE A 334 11.03 -3.11 -39.52
CA ILE A 334 12.00 -2.19 -40.15
C ILE A 334 11.34 -0.94 -40.72
N ASP A 335 10.15 -1.05 -41.33
CA ASP A 335 9.36 0.11 -41.76
C ASP A 335 8.97 1.01 -40.58
N ILE A 336 8.64 0.41 -39.42
CA ILE A 336 8.32 1.16 -38.19
C ILE A 336 9.57 1.89 -37.68
N VAL A 337 10.72 1.20 -37.60
CA VAL A 337 11.99 1.83 -37.21
C VAL A 337 12.34 3.00 -38.14
N SER A 338 12.20 2.81 -39.45
CA SER A 338 12.43 3.87 -40.43
C SER A 338 11.52 5.08 -40.21
N SER A 339 10.29 4.86 -39.73
CA SER A 339 9.33 5.93 -39.43
C SER A 339 9.73 6.70 -38.17
N ILE A 340 10.18 6.01 -37.12
CA ILE A 340 10.71 6.61 -35.89
C ILE A 340 11.95 7.47 -36.18
N MET A 341 12.82 7.06 -37.10
CA MET A 341 14.02 7.84 -37.46
C MET A 341 13.69 9.20 -38.10
N ASN A 342 12.45 9.43 -38.54
CA ASN A 342 12.00 10.73 -39.03
C ASN A 342 11.53 11.68 -37.91
N LEU A 343 11.48 11.24 -36.66
CA LEU A 343 11.04 12.07 -35.54
C LEU A 343 12.06 13.17 -35.19
N PRO A 344 11.62 14.24 -34.50
CA PRO A 344 12.51 15.31 -34.07
C PRO A 344 13.69 14.82 -33.23
N LYS A 345 14.89 15.38 -33.49
CA LYS A 345 16.14 14.96 -32.83
C LYS A 345 16.13 15.16 -31.32
N ASP A 346 15.47 16.20 -30.84
CA ASP A 346 15.26 16.50 -29.42
C ASP A 346 14.41 15.43 -28.74
N MET A 347 13.34 14.97 -29.40
CA MET A 347 12.50 13.88 -28.92
C MET A 347 13.26 12.55 -28.85
N LEU A 348 14.00 12.22 -29.91
CA LEU A 348 14.86 11.03 -29.96
C LEU A 348 15.95 11.08 -28.88
N LYS A 349 16.58 12.25 -28.68
CA LYS A 349 17.59 12.47 -27.64
C LYS A 349 16.99 12.26 -26.25
N PHE A 350 15.81 12.81 -25.97
CA PHE A 350 15.14 12.61 -24.69
C PHE A 350 14.80 11.13 -24.45
N ALA A 351 14.22 10.47 -25.45
CA ALA A 351 13.89 9.05 -25.38
C ALA A 351 15.13 8.17 -25.15
N GLU A 352 16.27 8.53 -25.73
CA GLU A 352 17.54 7.87 -25.43
C GLU A 352 17.97 8.12 -23.99
N THR A 353 18.03 9.38 -23.54
CA THR A 353 18.52 9.70 -22.18
C THR A 353 17.65 9.13 -21.06
N SER A 354 16.33 9.02 -21.29
CA SER A 354 15.39 8.55 -20.27
C SER A 354 15.16 7.04 -20.32
N TYR A 355 15.27 6.41 -21.51
CA TYR A 355 14.81 5.03 -21.72
C TYR A 355 15.76 4.14 -22.53
N ASN A 356 16.92 4.64 -22.95
CA ASN A 356 17.87 3.99 -23.86
C ASN A 356 17.19 3.47 -25.16
N ALA A 357 16.16 4.19 -25.62
CA ALA A 357 15.27 3.68 -26.66
C ALA A 357 15.96 3.57 -28.02
N CYS A 358 16.79 4.54 -28.41
CA CYS A 358 17.47 4.51 -29.70
C CYS A 358 18.54 3.42 -29.74
N THR A 359 19.31 3.24 -28.67
CA THR A 359 20.29 2.15 -28.55
C THR A 359 19.62 0.78 -28.66
N ARG A 360 18.44 0.61 -28.02
CA ARG A 360 17.65 -0.62 -28.11
C ARG A 360 17.08 -0.86 -29.51
N LEU A 361 16.63 0.19 -30.20
CA LEU A 361 16.17 0.09 -31.59
C LEU A 361 17.29 -0.37 -32.53
N ILE A 362 18.52 0.13 -32.38
CA ILE A 362 19.65 -0.31 -33.21
C ILE A 362 19.91 -1.81 -33.02
N LYS A 363 19.94 -2.30 -31.77
CA LYS A 363 20.08 -3.74 -31.48
C LYS A 363 18.93 -4.57 -32.05
N ALA A 364 17.71 -4.03 -32.03
CA ALA A 364 16.57 -4.70 -32.63
C ALA A 364 16.73 -4.80 -34.16
N VAL A 365 17.23 -3.76 -34.83
CA VAL A 365 17.52 -3.78 -36.28
C VAL A 365 18.57 -4.84 -36.60
N GLU A 366 19.65 -4.93 -35.83
CA GLU A 366 20.70 -5.96 -36.00
C GLU A 366 20.09 -7.38 -35.95
N LEU A 367 19.26 -7.66 -34.94
CA LEU A 367 18.57 -8.94 -34.81
C LEU A 367 17.59 -9.19 -35.97
N ILE A 368 16.84 -8.18 -36.39
CA ILE A 368 15.92 -8.33 -37.53
C ILE A 368 16.68 -8.70 -38.80
N THR A 369 17.84 -8.09 -39.04
CA THR A 369 18.68 -8.41 -40.21
C THR A 369 19.27 -9.81 -40.17
N GLU A 370 19.56 -10.34 -38.98
CA GLU A 370 20.08 -11.70 -38.82
C GLU A 370 19.03 -12.76 -39.17
N PHE A 371 17.78 -12.55 -38.76
CA PHE A 371 16.71 -13.56 -38.89
C PHE A 371 15.81 -13.37 -40.11
N THR A 372 15.87 -12.22 -40.80
CA THR A 372 15.05 -11.96 -41.99
C THR A 372 15.88 -12.15 -43.25
N PRO A 373 15.74 -13.29 -43.95
CA PRO A 373 16.59 -13.61 -45.09
C PRO A 373 16.35 -12.66 -46.27
N SER A 374 17.43 -12.28 -46.95
CA SER A 374 17.43 -11.49 -48.18
C SER A 374 16.93 -10.04 -48.01
N ILE A 375 17.19 -9.41 -46.86
CA ILE A 375 16.95 -7.97 -46.71
C ILE A 375 17.92 -7.20 -47.62
N GLN A 376 17.35 -6.54 -48.62
CA GLN A 376 17.94 -5.44 -49.36
C GLN A 376 16.97 -4.26 -49.24
N LEU A 377 17.21 -3.39 -48.27
CA LEU A 377 16.25 -2.33 -47.93
C LEU A 377 16.94 -0.99 -47.82
N HIS A 378 16.52 -0.08 -48.70
CA HIS A 378 17.02 1.28 -48.78
C HIS A 378 15.84 2.21 -48.50
N LYS A 379 15.95 2.97 -47.41
CA LYS A 379 14.99 3.99 -46.98
C LYS A 379 15.76 5.31 -46.81
N ASN A 380 15.02 6.41 -46.72
CA ASN A 380 15.61 7.76 -46.69
C ASN A 380 16.69 7.95 -45.62
N ASN A 381 16.55 7.32 -44.46
CA ASN A 381 17.47 7.47 -43.33
C ASN A 381 18.15 6.15 -42.92
N MET A 382 18.03 5.09 -43.73
CA MET A 382 18.51 3.75 -43.35
C MET A 382 18.75 2.90 -44.59
N ALA A 383 19.92 2.27 -44.69
CA ALA A 383 20.24 1.27 -45.69
C ALA A 383 20.70 -0.02 -44.98
N LEU A 384 20.13 -1.15 -45.39
CA LEU A 384 20.36 -2.47 -44.81
C LEU A 384 20.57 -3.48 -45.93
N GLU A 385 21.72 -4.16 -45.90
CA GLU A 385 22.12 -5.15 -46.91
C GLU A 385 22.71 -6.39 -46.22
N GLU A 386 22.18 -7.57 -46.54
CA GLU A 386 22.72 -8.87 -46.08
C GLU A 386 23.60 -9.50 -47.17
N PHE A 387 24.85 -9.81 -46.84
CA PHE A 387 25.78 -10.52 -47.74
C PHE A 387 26.13 -11.91 -47.19
N ARG A 388 25.67 -12.96 -47.88
CA ARG A 388 26.03 -14.34 -47.53
C ARG A 388 27.35 -14.75 -48.15
N VAL A 389 28.37 -14.86 -47.32
CA VAL A 389 29.72 -15.19 -47.74
C VAL A 389 30.06 -16.63 -47.36
N LYS A 390 30.46 -17.45 -48.33
CA LYS A 390 31.02 -18.79 -48.08
C LYS A 390 32.51 -18.66 -47.75
N ARG A 391 32.92 -19.22 -46.60
CA ARG A 391 34.32 -19.17 -46.12
C ARG A 391 35.33 -19.70 -47.14
N GLU A 392 34.95 -20.73 -47.88
CA GLU A 392 35.84 -21.42 -48.84
C GLU A 392 36.24 -20.55 -50.03
N ASN A 393 35.42 -19.55 -50.39
CA ASN A 393 35.61 -18.73 -51.59
C ASN A 393 35.76 -17.23 -51.28
N PHE A 394 36.05 -16.87 -50.02
CA PHE A 394 36.08 -15.47 -49.64
C PHE A 394 37.41 -14.79 -50.00
N GLY A 395 37.42 -14.06 -51.11
CA GLY A 395 38.55 -13.25 -51.58
C GLY A 395 38.55 -11.79 -51.09
N GLY A 396 37.60 -11.42 -50.23
CA GLY A 396 37.32 -10.04 -49.82
C GLY A 396 35.96 -9.53 -50.31
N LEU A 397 35.38 -8.56 -49.60
CA LEU A 397 34.15 -7.86 -49.96
C LEU A 397 34.42 -6.36 -49.94
N THR A 398 34.01 -5.66 -51.00
CA THR A 398 33.98 -4.19 -51.02
C THR A 398 32.52 -3.78 -51.09
N CYS A 399 32.04 -3.08 -50.06
CA CYS A 399 30.71 -2.47 -50.06
C CYS A 399 30.87 -1.03 -50.56
N THR A 400 30.26 -0.68 -51.69
CA THR A 400 30.36 0.65 -52.33
C THR A 400 29.08 1.43 -52.20
#